data_AF-A0A1E7GGG7-F1
#
_entry.id   AF-A0A1E7GGG7-F1
#
_cell.length_a   1.000
_cell.length_b   1.000
_cell.length_c   1.000
_cell.angle_alpha   90.00
_cell.angle_beta   90.00
_cell.angle_gamma   90.00
#
_symmetry.space_group_name_H-M   'P 1'
#
loop_
_entity.id
_entity.type
_entity.pdbx_description
1 polymer ?
#
loop_
_entity_poly.entity_id
_entity_poly.type
_entity_poly.pdbx_seq_one_letter_code
_entity_poly.pdbx_strand_id
1 'polypeptide(L)'
;MLKREVAKRVFAREFEACRELEKSARPDSEALDLKTPNLLISPLGLILNRIFVVGVITELDSIGTQNDMWKARIVDPTGAFTVYAGQYQLEASIFFSTVQIPAFIALTGKARIYEPEPGSVFVSIRAEEANVVDEEIRNRWVVDAAEQTIDRLEAFSDALASGYRGEKLREYFLEKGISSELTEGISIALERERAPQEFVKLLRASIREGLKSLDLDSGNNAGAHADQKEFVLELLRDMGGNRGVDYAAFVDTAVSRGIPEELVEEVVRSLLAGGQCYEPRIGIIRLVG
;
A
#
# COMPACT_ATOMS: atom_id res chain seq x y z
N MET A 1 4.81 -5.60 -30.82
CA MET A 1 4.20 -6.08 -29.57
C MET A 1 4.38 -4.98 -28.54
N LEU A 2 3.31 -4.33 -28.08
CA LEU A 2 3.42 -3.27 -27.06
C LEU A 2 4.12 -3.85 -25.83
N LYS A 3 5.29 -3.31 -25.47
CA LYS A 3 6.06 -3.73 -24.30
C LYS A 3 5.17 -3.52 -23.08
N ARG A 4 4.85 -4.60 -22.35
CA ARG A 4 4.04 -4.49 -21.12
C ARG A 4 4.81 -3.61 -20.13
N GLU A 5 4.13 -2.59 -19.62
CA GLU A 5 4.70 -1.70 -18.62
C GLU A 5 4.99 -2.47 -17.33
N VAL A 6 6.14 -2.20 -16.72
CA VAL A 6 6.56 -2.87 -15.49
C VAL A 6 5.65 -2.41 -14.36
N ALA A 7 5.16 -3.36 -13.57
CA ALA A 7 4.34 -3.05 -12.41
C ALA A 7 5.18 -2.29 -11.36
N LYS A 8 4.81 -1.04 -11.08
CA LYS A 8 5.51 -0.19 -10.11
C LYS A 8 5.09 -0.56 -8.68
N ARG A 9 6.03 -0.49 -7.72
CA ARG A 9 5.70 -0.59 -6.29
C ARG A 9 5.42 0.81 -5.75
N VAL A 10 4.28 0.98 -5.12
CA VAL A 10 3.84 2.25 -4.55
C VAL A 10 3.02 1.95 -3.32
N PHE A 11 3.25 2.72 -2.26
CA PHE A 11 2.50 2.63 -1.01
C PHE A 11 1.08 3.19 -1.19
N ALA A 12 0.12 2.67 -0.42
CA ALA A 12 -1.29 3.05 -0.50
C ALA A 12 -1.50 4.56 -0.36
N ARG A 13 -0.78 5.19 0.57
CA ARG A 13 -0.86 6.65 0.79
C ARG A 13 -0.38 7.47 -0.40
N GLU A 14 0.66 7.02 -1.10
CA GLU A 14 1.11 7.68 -2.33
C GLU A 14 0.14 7.42 -3.49
N PHE A 15 -0.36 6.19 -3.58
CA PHE A 15 -1.27 5.76 -4.63
C PHE A 15 -2.63 6.48 -4.58
N GLU A 16 -3.21 6.65 -3.39
CA GLU A 16 -4.48 7.38 -3.19
C GLU A 16 -4.36 8.86 -3.62
N ALA A 17 -3.16 9.42 -3.52
CA ALA A 17 -2.87 10.78 -3.94
C ALA A 17 -2.60 10.93 -5.44
N CYS A 18 -2.59 9.82 -6.22
CA CYS A 18 -2.40 9.87 -7.66
C CYS A 18 -3.52 10.63 -8.37
N ARG A 19 -3.18 11.25 -9.50
CA ARG A 19 -4.11 11.96 -10.38
C ARG A 19 -3.96 11.48 -11.82
N GLU A 20 -4.95 11.78 -12.64
CA GLU A 20 -4.88 11.46 -14.07
C GLU A 20 -3.77 12.28 -14.72
N LEU A 21 -2.92 11.58 -15.49
CA LEU A 21 -1.91 12.23 -16.30
C LEU A 21 -2.52 12.58 -17.66
N GLU A 22 -2.89 13.84 -17.83
CA GLU A 22 -3.34 14.37 -19.12
C GLU A 22 -2.32 14.11 -20.22
N LYS A 23 -2.79 13.62 -21.38
CA LYS A 23 -1.94 13.27 -22.53
C LYS A 23 -1.14 14.46 -23.07
N SER A 24 -1.71 15.66 -22.97
CA SER A 24 -1.09 16.93 -23.36
C SER A 24 0.07 17.36 -22.47
N ALA A 25 0.17 16.81 -21.25
CA ALA A 25 1.19 17.21 -20.28
C ALA A 25 2.56 16.54 -20.52
N ARG A 26 2.65 15.58 -21.46
CA ARG A 26 3.91 14.91 -21.80
C ARG A 26 4.52 15.51 -23.07
N PRO A 27 5.64 16.25 -22.99
CA PRO A 27 6.23 16.93 -24.14
C PRO A 27 6.77 15.95 -25.20
N ASP A 28 7.20 14.76 -24.79
CA ASP A 28 7.81 13.75 -25.67
C ASP A 28 6.80 12.68 -26.16
N SER A 29 5.49 12.90 -25.95
CA SER A 29 4.46 12.02 -26.47
C SER A 29 4.27 12.27 -27.97
N GLU A 30 5.20 11.75 -28.78
CA GLU A 30 4.99 11.49 -30.22
C GLU A 30 3.89 10.44 -30.39
N ALA A 31 2.64 10.82 -30.14
CA ALA A 31 1.45 10.32 -30.82
C ALA A 31 0.19 10.82 -30.11
N LEU A 32 -0.59 11.62 -30.83
CA LEU A 32 -2.04 11.69 -30.73
C LEU A 32 -2.70 10.34 -31.13
N ASP A 33 -2.15 9.20 -30.71
CA ASP A 33 -2.78 7.90 -30.95
C ASP A 33 -3.85 7.65 -29.88
N LEU A 34 -5.02 7.23 -30.35
CA LEU A 34 -6.15 6.81 -29.51
C LEU A 34 -5.84 5.59 -28.61
N LYS A 35 -4.63 5.04 -28.69
CA LYS A 35 -4.15 3.84 -27.96
C LYS A 35 -3.25 4.14 -26.76
N THR A 36 -2.95 5.40 -26.44
CA THR A 36 -2.14 5.73 -25.25
C THR A 36 -2.86 5.27 -23.98
N PRO A 37 -2.24 4.43 -23.14
CA PRO A 37 -2.85 3.94 -21.92
C PRO A 37 -3.18 5.09 -20.97
N ASN A 38 -4.21 4.92 -20.14
CA ASN A 38 -4.50 5.87 -19.06
C ASN A 38 -3.39 5.75 -18.03
N LEU A 39 -2.58 6.80 -17.92
CA LEU A 39 -1.51 6.90 -16.96
C LEU A 39 -1.98 7.72 -15.77
N LEU A 40 -1.54 7.32 -14.59
CA LEU A 40 -1.62 8.12 -13.39
C LEU A 40 -0.25 8.69 -13.07
N ILE A 41 -0.26 9.79 -12.32
CA ILE A 41 0.94 10.40 -11.77
C ILE A 41 0.78 10.59 -10.27
N SER A 42 1.78 10.18 -9.49
CA SER A 42 1.82 10.43 -8.05
C SER A 42 2.29 11.85 -7.74
N PRO A 43 2.06 12.38 -6.53
CA PRO A 43 2.56 13.69 -6.14
C PRO A 43 4.09 13.81 -6.14
N LEU A 44 4.82 12.69 -6.12
CA LEU A 44 6.28 12.66 -6.25
C LEU A 44 6.76 12.56 -7.71
N GLY A 45 5.84 12.56 -8.67
CA GLY A 45 6.16 12.43 -10.09
C GLY A 45 6.33 10.97 -10.56
N LEU A 46 5.88 9.97 -9.80
CA LEU A 46 5.86 8.59 -10.31
C LEU A 46 4.75 8.47 -11.35
N ILE A 47 5.13 8.23 -12.61
CA ILE A 47 4.18 7.91 -13.68
C ILE A 47 3.96 6.39 -13.68
N LEU A 48 2.68 5.98 -13.67
CA LEU A 48 2.31 4.57 -13.55
C LEU A 48 0.99 4.23 -14.23
N ASN A 49 0.92 3.04 -14.83
CA ASN A 49 -0.31 2.40 -15.33
C ASN A 49 -0.61 1.10 -14.58
N ARG A 50 0.43 0.37 -14.20
CA ARG A 50 0.37 -0.96 -13.60
C ARG A 50 1.14 -0.95 -12.29
N ILE A 51 0.58 -1.60 -11.27
CA ILE A 51 1.18 -1.65 -9.94
C ILE A 51 1.25 -3.07 -9.41
N PHE A 52 2.23 -3.30 -8.55
CA PHE A 52 2.42 -4.53 -7.79
C PHE A 52 2.40 -4.18 -6.31
N VAL A 53 1.42 -4.71 -5.60
CA VAL A 53 1.19 -4.42 -4.18
C VAL A 53 1.17 -5.73 -3.39
N VAL A 54 1.70 -5.70 -2.18
CA VAL A 54 1.59 -6.81 -1.22
C VAL A 54 1.07 -6.24 0.08
N GLY A 55 0.05 -6.86 0.65
CA GLY A 55 -0.60 -6.37 1.86
C GLY A 55 -1.62 -7.36 2.40
N VAL A 56 -2.38 -6.93 3.39
CA VAL A 56 -3.41 -7.75 4.03
C VAL A 56 -4.76 -7.46 3.39
N ILE A 57 -5.43 -8.47 2.83
CA ILE A 57 -6.84 -8.31 2.45
C ILE A 57 -7.72 -8.35 3.70
N THR A 58 -8.38 -7.25 4.03
CA THR A 58 -9.17 -7.11 5.26
C THR A 58 -10.68 -7.10 5.02
N GLU A 59 -11.10 -6.68 3.83
CA GLU A 59 -12.50 -6.60 3.42
C GLU A 59 -12.65 -7.15 2.01
N LEU A 60 -13.74 -7.87 1.77
CA LEU A 60 -14.10 -8.41 0.47
C LEU A 60 -15.62 -8.48 0.32
N ASP A 61 -16.16 -7.70 -0.61
CA ASP A 61 -17.58 -7.61 -0.89
C ASP A 61 -17.89 -8.01 -2.34
N SER A 62 -18.98 -8.73 -2.56
CA SER A 62 -19.59 -8.90 -3.88
C SER A 62 -20.63 -7.82 -4.10
N ILE A 63 -20.36 -6.88 -5.02
CA ILE A 63 -21.15 -5.66 -5.22
C ILE A 63 -22.00 -5.68 -6.50
N GLY A 64 -22.15 -6.83 -7.16
CA GLY A 64 -22.91 -6.97 -8.39
C GLY A 64 -24.14 -7.85 -8.25
N THR A 65 -25.32 -7.36 -8.66
CA THR A 65 -26.59 -8.11 -8.68
C THR A 65 -26.76 -9.00 -9.91
N GLN A 66 -25.98 -8.79 -10.98
CA GLN A 66 -26.04 -9.58 -12.22
C GLN A 66 -24.67 -10.05 -12.76
N ASN A 67 -23.58 -9.36 -12.41
CA ASN A 67 -22.21 -9.77 -12.73
C ASN A 67 -21.42 -9.86 -11.44
N ASP A 68 -20.71 -10.97 -11.21
CA ASP A 68 -19.80 -11.10 -10.07
C ASP A 68 -18.72 -10.02 -10.17
N MET A 69 -18.87 -8.98 -9.35
CA MET A 69 -17.93 -7.89 -9.23
C MET A 69 -17.48 -7.81 -7.78
N TRP A 70 -16.21 -8.06 -7.56
CA TRP A 70 -15.58 -8.03 -6.26
C TRP A 70 -15.02 -6.64 -5.99
N LYS A 71 -15.25 -6.16 -4.77
CA LYS A 71 -14.58 -5.01 -4.18
C LYS A 71 -13.77 -5.52 -2.98
N ALA A 72 -12.45 -5.34 -3.04
CA ALA A 72 -11.55 -5.73 -1.96
C ALA A 72 -10.82 -4.51 -1.39
N ARG A 73 -10.48 -4.59 -0.10
CA ARG A 73 -9.62 -3.62 0.59
C ARG A 73 -8.32 -4.33 1.00
N ILE A 74 -7.19 -3.85 0.46
CA ILE A 74 -5.86 -4.37 0.77
C ILE A 74 -5.11 -3.32 1.56
N VAL A 75 -4.66 -3.66 2.77
CA VAL A 75 -3.99 -2.74 3.69
C VAL A 75 -2.48 -2.93 3.60
N ASP A 76 -1.75 -1.81 3.51
CA ASP A 76 -0.31 -1.74 3.71
C ASP A 76 0.00 -0.82 4.91
N PRO A 77 1.27 -0.69 5.34
CA PRO A 77 1.61 0.12 6.51
C PRO A 77 1.28 1.62 6.40
N THR A 78 0.93 2.11 5.20
CA THR A 78 0.65 3.53 4.94
C THR A 78 -0.83 3.84 4.74
N GLY A 79 -1.66 2.82 4.50
CA GLY A 79 -3.08 3.00 4.20
C GLY A 79 -3.70 1.76 3.56
N ALA A 80 -4.71 1.98 2.72
CA ALA A 80 -5.41 0.89 2.06
C ALA A 80 -5.65 1.17 0.57
N PHE A 81 -5.46 0.13 -0.24
CA PHE A 81 -5.85 0.11 -1.64
C PHE A 81 -7.30 -0.34 -1.78
N THR A 82 -8.06 0.37 -2.62
CA THR A 82 -9.35 -0.11 -3.10
C THR A 82 -9.16 -0.87 -4.40
N VAL A 83 -9.63 -2.12 -4.43
CA VAL A 83 -9.43 -3.04 -5.56
C VAL A 83 -10.76 -3.51 -6.11
N TYR A 84 -10.86 -3.60 -7.42
CA TYR A 84 -12.00 -4.17 -8.13
C TYR A 84 -11.56 -5.29 -9.07
N ALA A 85 -12.32 -6.38 -9.09
CA ALA A 85 -12.27 -7.41 -10.12
C ALA A 85 -13.68 -7.66 -10.64
N GLY A 86 -13.87 -7.55 -11.94
CA GLY A 86 -15.11 -7.96 -12.58
C GLY A 86 -14.96 -9.28 -13.33
N GLN A 87 -16.05 -9.77 -13.90
CA GLN A 87 -16.11 -11.01 -14.69
C GLN A 87 -15.06 -11.15 -15.80
N TYR A 88 -14.52 -10.05 -16.33
CA TYR A 88 -13.48 -10.08 -17.36
C TYR A 88 -12.06 -10.26 -16.80
N GLN A 89 -11.91 -10.24 -15.49
CA GLN A 89 -10.68 -10.51 -14.75
C GLN A 89 -10.83 -11.88 -14.10
N LEU A 90 -10.78 -12.94 -14.90
CA LEU A 90 -11.14 -14.30 -14.46
C LEU A 90 -10.25 -14.78 -13.30
N GLU A 91 -8.94 -14.68 -13.45
CA GLU A 91 -7.95 -15.09 -12.42
C GLU A 91 -8.22 -14.38 -11.08
N ALA A 92 -8.28 -13.04 -11.09
CA ALA A 92 -8.55 -12.28 -9.87
C ALA A 92 -9.94 -12.56 -9.28
N SER A 93 -10.97 -12.77 -10.11
CA SER A 93 -12.32 -13.08 -9.63
C SER A 93 -12.41 -14.46 -8.97
N ILE A 94 -11.71 -15.45 -9.51
CA ILE A 94 -11.60 -16.81 -8.91
C ILE A 94 -10.83 -16.73 -7.60
N PHE A 95 -9.73 -15.97 -7.57
CA PHE A 95 -8.97 -15.75 -6.35
C PHE A 95 -9.85 -15.14 -5.26
N PHE A 96 -10.55 -14.05 -5.55
CA PHE A 96 -11.41 -13.39 -4.58
C PHE A 96 -12.59 -14.26 -4.14
N SER A 97 -13.17 -15.11 -4.99
CA SER A 97 -14.27 -15.99 -4.56
C SER A 97 -13.83 -17.11 -3.61
N THR A 98 -12.53 -17.36 -3.48
CA THR A 98 -11.98 -18.50 -2.71
C THR A 98 -11.09 -18.08 -1.53
N VAL A 99 -10.53 -16.87 -1.56
CA VAL A 99 -9.62 -16.40 -0.50
C VAL A 99 -10.34 -16.30 0.85
N GLN A 100 -9.67 -16.79 1.89
CA GLN A 100 -10.15 -16.62 3.27
C GLN A 100 -9.53 -15.34 3.83
N ILE A 101 -10.38 -14.43 4.31
CA ILE A 101 -9.92 -13.18 4.93
C ILE A 101 -9.86 -13.29 6.46
N PRO A 102 -8.89 -12.64 7.12
CA PRO A 102 -7.75 -11.92 6.52
C PRO A 102 -6.68 -12.87 5.95
N ALA A 103 -5.92 -12.40 4.96
CA ALA A 103 -4.74 -13.11 4.44
C ALA A 103 -3.72 -12.10 3.88
N PHE A 104 -2.43 -12.47 3.89
CA PHE A 104 -1.42 -11.75 3.12
C PHE A 104 -1.57 -12.10 1.63
N ILE A 105 -1.66 -11.10 0.77
CA ILE A 105 -1.82 -11.29 -0.67
C ILE A 105 -0.89 -10.41 -1.47
N ALA A 106 -0.36 -10.95 -2.56
CA ALA A 106 0.33 -10.20 -3.59
C ALA A 106 -0.63 -9.98 -4.77
N LEU A 107 -0.74 -8.75 -5.25
CA LEU A 107 -1.66 -8.36 -6.32
C LEU A 107 -0.96 -7.53 -7.38
N THR A 108 -1.17 -7.91 -8.63
CA THR A 108 -0.84 -7.06 -9.79
C THR A 108 -2.13 -6.53 -10.41
N GLY A 109 -2.15 -5.25 -10.75
CA GLY A 109 -3.32 -4.65 -11.37
C GLY A 109 -3.05 -3.34 -12.08
N LYS A 110 -4.07 -2.86 -12.79
CA LYS A 110 -4.04 -1.57 -13.48
C LYS A 110 -4.60 -0.47 -12.59
N ALA A 111 -3.86 0.61 -12.46
CA ALA A 111 -4.33 1.80 -11.77
C ALA A 111 -5.45 2.47 -12.58
N ARG A 112 -6.52 2.87 -11.89
CA ARG A 112 -7.67 3.54 -12.48
C ARG A 112 -8.14 4.65 -11.56
N ILE A 113 -8.59 5.74 -12.16
CA ILE A 113 -9.42 6.71 -11.47
C ILE A 113 -10.87 6.41 -11.81
N TYR A 114 -11.70 6.45 -10.78
CA TYR A 114 -13.13 6.27 -10.86
C TYR A 114 -13.79 7.47 -10.17
N GLU A 115 -14.76 8.08 -10.86
CA GLU A 115 -15.54 9.20 -10.37
C GLU A 115 -17.03 8.81 -10.43
N PRO A 116 -17.60 8.23 -9.35
CA PRO A 116 -19.01 7.85 -9.31
C PRO A 116 -19.93 9.06 -9.35
N GLU A 117 -19.54 10.14 -8.65
CA GLU A 117 -20.27 11.40 -8.57
C GLU A 117 -19.34 12.58 -8.87
N PRO A 118 -19.85 13.66 -9.49
CA PRO A 118 -19.05 14.85 -9.78
C PRO A 118 -18.32 15.37 -8.53
N GLY A 119 -16.98 15.38 -8.56
CA GLY A 119 -16.13 15.82 -7.46
C GLY A 119 -15.65 14.71 -6.52
N SER A 120 -16.06 13.45 -6.72
CA SER A 120 -15.62 12.30 -5.92
C SER A 120 -14.61 11.45 -6.68
N VAL A 121 -13.35 11.91 -6.74
CA VAL A 121 -12.29 11.22 -7.48
C VAL A 121 -11.65 10.16 -6.57
N PHE A 122 -11.86 8.87 -6.89
CA PHE A 122 -11.23 7.76 -6.19
C PHE A 122 -10.21 7.05 -7.08
N VAL A 123 -9.03 6.78 -6.53
CA VAL A 123 -8.02 5.93 -7.19
C VAL A 123 -8.26 4.48 -6.77
N SER A 124 -8.26 3.56 -7.73
CA SER A 124 -8.53 2.15 -7.53
C SER A 124 -7.63 1.27 -8.38
N ILE A 125 -7.54 0.00 -8.00
CA ILE A 125 -6.80 -1.03 -8.74
C ILE A 125 -7.82 -1.93 -9.43
N ARG A 126 -7.75 -2.04 -10.75
CA ARG A 126 -8.38 -3.15 -11.46
C ARG A 126 -7.43 -4.34 -11.38
N ALA A 127 -7.79 -5.33 -10.56
CA ALA A 127 -6.97 -6.52 -10.36
C ALA A 127 -6.78 -7.28 -11.68
N GLU A 128 -5.57 -7.76 -11.93
CA GLU A 128 -5.30 -8.67 -13.04
C GLU A 128 -5.05 -10.08 -12.49
N GLU A 129 -4.24 -10.17 -11.45
CA GLU A 129 -3.82 -11.42 -10.81
C GLU A 129 -3.56 -11.17 -9.33
N ALA A 130 -3.91 -12.13 -8.48
CA ALA A 130 -3.66 -12.09 -7.06
C ALA A 130 -3.35 -13.50 -6.54
N ASN A 131 -2.48 -13.60 -5.52
CA ASN A 131 -2.09 -14.85 -4.90
C ASN A 131 -1.88 -14.64 -3.40
N VAL A 132 -2.14 -15.69 -2.59
CA VAL A 132 -1.78 -15.69 -1.16
C VAL A 132 -0.26 -15.77 -1.04
N VAL A 133 0.30 -14.99 -0.13
CA VAL A 133 1.72 -14.99 0.20
C VAL A 133 1.90 -15.09 1.72
N ASP A 134 3.14 -15.18 2.18
CA ASP A 134 3.46 -15.14 3.60
C ASP A 134 3.92 -13.75 4.05
N GLU A 135 4.16 -13.65 5.35
CA GLU A 135 4.67 -12.45 5.98
C GLU A 135 6.05 -12.03 5.45
N GLU A 136 6.95 -12.97 5.16
CA GLU A 136 8.30 -12.68 4.67
C GLU A 136 8.25 -11.95 3.33
N ILE A 137 7.43 -12.44 2.39
CA ILE A 137 7.20 -11.79 1.08
C ILE A 137 6.60 -10.40 1.26
N ARG A 138 5.65 -10.24 2.20
CA ARG A 138 5.07 -8.93 2.51
C ARG A 138 6.12 -7.97 3.06
N ASN A 139 6.91 -8.39 4.03
CA ASN A 139 7.97 -7.59 4.65
C ASN A 139 9.01 -7.17 3.59
N ARG A 140 9.41 -8.11 2.73
CA ARG A 140 10.31 -7.82 1.61
C ARG A 140 9.74 -6.78 0.66
N TRP A 141 8.45 -6.88 0.32
CA TRP A 141 7.81 -5.88 -0.53
C TRP A 141 7.78 -4.49 0.12
N VAL A 142 7.53 -4.40 1.44
CA VAL A 142 7.53 -3.12 2.16
C VAL A 142 8.92 -2.48 2.09
N VAL A 143 9.99 -3.24 2.30
CA VAL A 143 11.38 -2.75 2.18
C VAL A 143 11.66 -2.28 0.75
N ASP A 144 11.41 -3.12 -0.25
CA ASP A 144 11.65 -2.77 -1.67
C ASP A 144 10.83 -1.53 -2.10
N ALA A 145 9.60 -1.39 -1.60
CA ALA A 145 8.74 -0.24 -1.88
C ALA A 145 9.24 1.02 -1.17
N ALA A 146 9.76 0.89 0.05
CA ALA A 146 10.36 1.99 0.80
C ALA A 146 11.62 2.52 0.13
N GLU A 147 12.55 1.65 -0.27
CA GLU A 147 13.76 2.05 -1.01
C GLU A 147 13.38 2.87 -2.25
N GLN A 148 12.51 2.34 -3.11
CA GLN A 148 12.08 3.04 -4.33
C GLN A 148 11.36 4.36 -4.03
N THR A 149 10.61 4.45 -2.93
CA THR A 149 9.89 5.67 -2.56
C THR A 149 10.82 6.71 -1.95
N ILE A 150 11.84 6.29 -1.19
CA ILE A 150 12.87 7.16 -0.64
C ILE A 150 13.69 7.80 -1.77
N ASP A 151 14.13 7.02 -2.77
CA ASP A 151 14.84 7.55 -3.94
C ASP A 151 14.03 8.64 -4.65
N ARG A 152 12.72 8.41 -4.83
CA ARG A 152 11.82 9.41 -5.41
C ARG A 152 11.65 10.63 -4.51
N LEU A 153 11.50 10.44 -3.20
CA LEU A 153 11.39 11.52 -2.22
C LEU A 153 12.63 12.41 -2.22
N GLU A 154 13.83 11.82 -2.31
CA GLU A 154 15.10 12.55 -2.36
C GLU A 154 15.21 13.37 -3.65
N ALA A 155 14.99 12.76 -4.81
CA ALA A 155 14.97 13.46 -6.09
C ALA A 155 13.95 14.61 -6.08
N PHE A 156 12.72 14.35 -5.65
CA PHE A 156 11.68 15.37 -5.59
C PHE A 156 12.01 16.51 -4.61
N SER A 157 12.57 16.17 -3.44
CA SER A 157 13.01 17.17 -2.45
C SER A 157 14.15 18.04 -2.98
N ASP A 158 15.08 17.45 -3.74
CA ASP A 158 16.19 18.16 -4.38
C ASP A 158 15.71 19.09 -5.51
N ALA A 159 14.72 18.69 -6.30
CA ALA A 159 14.06 19.58 -7.26
C ALA A 159 13.34 20.76 -6.59
N LEU A 160 12.70 20.52 -5.43
CA LEU A 160 12.07 21.58 -4.64
C LEU A 160 13.11 22.56 -4.10
N ALA A 161 14.21 22.06 -3.52
CA ALA A 161 15.24 22.86 -2.90
C ALA A 161 16.07 23.67 -3.91
N SER A 162 16.40 23.07 -5.06
CA SER A 162 17.15 23.76 -6.13
C SER A 162 16.33 24.84 -6.83
N GLY A 163 15.00 24.72 -6.85
CA GLY A 163 14.10 25.62 -7.57
C GLY A 163 14.23 25.53 -9.09
N TYR A 164 14.93 24.51 -9.62
CA TYR A 164 15.11 24.34 -11.07
C TYR A 164 13.83 23.84 -11.72
N ARG A 165 13.58 24.28 -12.96
CA ARG A 165 12.39 23.95 -13.77
C ARG A 165 12.78 23.78 -15.23
N GLY A 166 11.93 23.09 -16.00
CA GLY A 166 12.12 22.89 -17.44
C GLY A 166 13.48 22.26 -17.76
N GLU A 167 14.15 22.75 -18.81
CA GLU A 167 15.42 22.20 -19.28
C GLU A 167 16.51 22.19 -18.22
N LYS A 168 16.58 23.23 -17.39
CA LYS A 168 17.55 23.32 -16.30
C LYS A 168 17.42 22.19 -15.28
N LEU A 169 16.18 21.75 -15.00
CA LEU A 169 15.94 20.60 -14.13
C LEU A 169 16.38 19.30 -14.81
N ARG A 170 16.15 19.17 -16.13
CA ARG A 170 16.56 18.00 -16.90
C ARG A 170 18.07 17.82 -16.92
N GLU A 171 18.81 18.88 -17.23
CA GLU A 171 20.28 18.87 -17.23
C GLU A 171 20.82 18.49 -15.85
N TYR A 172 20.31 19.14 -14.79
CA TYR A 172 20.73 18.86 -13.41
C TYR A 172 20.48 17.40 -12.98
N PHE A 173 19.34 16.83 -13.37
CA PHE A 173 18.99 15.45 -13.03
C PHE A 173 19.71 14.42 -13.89
N LEU A 174 20.02 14.75 -15.14
CA LEU A 174 20.86 13.92 -16.00
C LEU A 174 22.26 13.74 -15.39
N GLU A 175 22.87 14.82 -14.90
CA GLU A 175 24.17 14.77 -14.22
C GLU A 175 24.14 13.91 -12.94
N LYS A 176 22.99 13.86 -12.24
CA LYS A 176 22.78 13.02 -11.06
C LYS A 176 22.38 11.58 -11.36
N GLY A 177 22.23 11.22 -12.63
CA GLY A 177 21.81 9.87 -13.05
C GLY A 177 20.34 9.57 -12.75
N ILE A 178 19.50 10.59 -12.53
CA ILE A 178 18.06 10.42 -12.36
C ILE A 178 17.44 10.12 -13.72
N SER A 179 16.61 9.07 -13.77
CA SER A 179 15.99 8.62 -15.03
C SER A 179 15.13 9.70 -15.69
N SER A 180 15.11 9.73 -17.02
CA SER A 180 14.30 10.69 -17.79
C SER A 180 12.81 10.62 -17.45
N GLU A 181 12.27 9.41 -17.24
CA GLU A 181 10.87 9.18 -16.84
C GLU A 181 10.56 9.85 -15.49
N LEU A 182 11.44 9.70 -14.50
CA LEU A 182 11.26 10.33 -13.19
C LEU A 182 11.41 11.85 -13.27
N THR A 183 12.39 12.34 -14.03
CA THR A 183 12.60 13.79 -14.26
C THR A 183 11.38 14.45 -14.90
N GLU A 184 10.79 13.81 -15.91
CA GLU A 184 9.57 14.27 -16.57
C GLU A 184 8.42 14.33 -15.55
N GLY A 185 8.18 13.24 -14.82
CA GLY A 185 7.12 13.18 -13.83
C GLY A 185 7.28 14.19 -12.69
N ILE A 186 8.51 14.37 -12.17
CA ILE A 186 8.80 15.41 -11.16
C ILE A 186 8.50 16.80 -11.73
N SER A 187 8.89 17.08 -12.97
CA SER A 187 8.60 18.37 -13.62
C SER A 187 7.10 18.64 -13.68
N ILE A 188 6.31 17.65 -14.10
CA ILE A 188 4.84 17.76 -14.18
C ILE A 188 4.22 17.91 -12.78
N ALA A 189 4.69 17.14 -11.79
CA ALA A 189 4.18 17.21 -10.42
C ALA A 189 4.43 18.59 -9.80
N LEU A 190 5.61 19.18 -10.00
CA LEU A 190 5.98 20.50 -9.47
C LEU A 190 5.15 21.65 -10.05
N GLU A 191 4.61 21.51 -11.26
CA GLU A 191 3.73 22.50 -11.88
C GLU A 191 2.30 22.43 -11.36
N ARG A 192 1.86 21.24 -10.91
CA ARG A 192 0.48 20.97 -10.47
C ARG A 192 0.29 21.14 -8.97
N GLU A 193 1.28 20.78 -8.17
CA GLU A 193 1.14 20.64 -6.73
C GLU A 193 1.28 21.98 -5.99
N ARG A 194 0.25 22.38 -5.24
CA ARG A 194 0.26 23.67 -4.49
C ARG A 194 1.06 23.61 -3.18
N ALA A 195 1.08 22.46 -2.51
CA ALA A 195 1.74 22.30 -1.20
C ALA A 195 2.57 20.99 -1.12
N PRO A 196 3.55 20.79 -2.03
CA PRO A 196 4.29 19.53 -2.16
C PRO A 196 5.08 19.14 -0.90
N GLN A 197 5.49 20.12 -0.08
CA GLN A 197 6.30 19.89 1.12
C GLN A 197 5.54 19.15 2.23
N GLU A 198 4.26 19.46 2.45
CA GLU A 198 3.46 18.81 3.48
C GLU A 198 3.22 17.34 3.14
N PHE A 199 2.94 17.05 1.85
CA PHE A 199 2.78 15.68 1.39
C PHE A 199 4.07 14.86 1.59
N VAL A 200 5.22 15.40 1.19
CA VAL A 200 6.55 14.78 1.38
C VAL A 200 6.79 14.46 2.86
N LYS A 201 6.49 15.40 3.76
CA LYS A 201 6.66 15.23 5.21
C LYS A 201 5.78 14.10 5.75
N LEU A 202 4.49 14.09 5.39
CA LEU A 202 3.53 13.08 5.84
C LEU A 202 3.86 11.69 5.30
N LEU A 203 4.22 11.59 4.01
CA LEU A 203 4.60 10.33 3.39
C LEU A 203 5.88 9.76 4.02
N ARG A 204 6.90 10.59 4.26
CA ARG A 204 8.13 10.16 4.94
C ARG A 204 7.85 9.65 6.36
N ALA A 205 6.96 10.32 7.10
CA ALA A 205 6.56 9.87 8.43
C ALA A 205 5.84 8.52 8.37
N SER A 206 4.91 8.36 7.41
CA SER A 206 4.15 7.12 7.22
C SER A 206 5.06 5.93 6.85
N ILE A 207 6.02 6.13 5.94
CA ILE A 207 6.97 5.08 5.54
C ILE A 207 7.89 4.71 6.70
N ARG A 208 8.38 5.70 7.46
CA ARG A 208 9.22 5.44 8.64
C ARG A 208 8.48 4.60 9.66
N GLU A 209 7.21 4.91 9.93
CA GLU A 209 6.42 4.15 10.88
C GLU A 209 6.15 2.73 10.37
N GLY A 210 5.85 2.59 9.08
CA GLY A 210 5.67 1.28 8.45
C GLY A 210 6.93 0.42 8.39
N LEU A 211 8.13 1.01 8.33
CA LEU A 211 9.39 0.28 8.40
C LEU A 211 9.72 -0.15 9.83
N LYS A 212 9.47 0.71 10.82
CA LYS A 212 9.67 0.37 12.23
C LYS A 212 8.84 -0.83 12.66
N SER A 213 7.67 -1.04 12.05
CA SER A 213 6.87 -2.21 12.38
C SER A 213 7.44 -3.53 11.84
N LEU A 214 8.38 -3.49 10.89
CA LEU A 214 9.13 -4.67 10.41
C LEU A 214 10.29 -5.02 11.35
N ASP A 215 10.94 -4.02 11.94
CA ASP A 215 12.12 -4.19 12.81
C ASP A 215 11.82 -4.91 14.14
N LEU A 216 10.53 -5.09 14.47
CA LEU A 216 10.13 -5.64 15.77
C LEU A 216 10.31 -7.16 15.89
N ASP A 217 10.54 -7.87 14.79
CA ASP A 217 10.88 -9.30 14.80
C ASP A 217 12.40 -9.57 14.84
N SER A 218 13.24 -8.57 14.54
CA SER A 218 14.69 -8.75 14.42
C SER A 218 15.46 -8.11 15.58
N GLY A 219 15.25 -8.64 16.79
CA GLY A 219 16.35 -8.72 17.76
C GLY A 219 16.53 -7.60 18.80
N ASN A 220 15.47 -7.16 19.48
CA ASN A 220 15.65 -6.33 20.68
C ASN A 220 14.93 -6.77 21.97
N ASN A 221 14.39 -7.99 22.05
CA ASN A 221 14.00 -8.61 23.32
C ASN A 221 14.52 -10.05 23.44
N ALA A 222 15.85 -10.21 23.40
CA ALA A 222 16.49 -11.38 24.00
C ALA A 222 16.42 -11.24 25.53
N GLY A 223 15.28 -11.60 26.14
CA GLY A 223 15.14 -11.63 27.61
C GLY A 223 13.70 -11.74 28.11
N ALA A 224 13.50 -12.64 29.10
CA ALA A 224 12.37 -12.84 30.04
C ALA A 224 10.91 -12.91 29.52
N HIS A 225 10.56 -12.26 28.41
CA HIS A 225 9.18 -12.12 27.94
C HIS A 225 8.89 -12.92 26.65
N ALA A 226 9.86 -13.58 26.02
CA ALA A 226 9.63 -14.36 24.80
C ALA A 226 8.53 -15.42 24.98
N ASP A 227 8.59 -16.18 26.08
CA ASP A 227 7.59 -17.20 26.43
C ASP A 227 6.20 -16.56 26.68
N GLN A 228 6.18 -15.36 27.27
CA GLN A 228 4.94 -14.62 27.51
C GLN A 228 4.36 -14.03 26.22
N LYS A 229 5.19 -13.59 25.27
CA LYS A 229 4.75 -13.13 23.95
C LYS A 229 4.14 -14.28 23.15
N GLU A 230 4.82 -15.44 23.12
CA GLU A 230 4.27 -16.64 22.46
C GLU A 230 2.95 -17.06 23.08
N PHE A 231 2.85 -17.04 24.42
CA PHE A 231 1.60 -17.33 25.11
C PHE A 231 0.45 -16.36 24.74
N VAL A 232 0.73 -15.06 24.61
CA VAL A 232 -0.26 -14.07 24.16
C VAL A 232 -0.73 -14.37 22.73
N LEU A 233 0.17 -14.81 21.85
CA LEU A 233 -0.17 -15.21 20.48
C LEU A 233 -1.03 -16.47 20.45
N GLU A 234 -0.65 -17.51 21.19
CA GLU A 234 -1.44 -18.73 21.33
C GLU A 234 -2.83 -18.43 21.88
N LEU A 235 -2.91 -17.61 22.93
CA LEU A 235 -4.19 -17.18 23.51
C LEU A 235 -5.06 -16.46 22.48
N LEU A 236 -4.47 -15.57 21.68
CA LEU A 236 -5.21 -14.84 20.66
C LEU A 236 -5.69 -15.75 19.53
N ARG A 237 -4.90 -16.77 19.15
CA ARG A 237 -5.31 -17.81 18.18
C ARG A 237 -6.46 -18.65 18.73
N ASP A 238 -6.36 -19.09 19.98
CA ASP A 238 -7.37 -19.91 20.65
C ASP A 238 -8.72 -19.18 20.80
N MET A 239 -8.68 -17.89 21.13
CA MET A 239 -9.87 -17.06 21.27
C MET A 239 -10.42 -16.55 19.92
N GLY A 240 -9.55 -16.35 18.93
CA GLY A 240 -9.79 -15.61 17.68
C GLY A 240 -10.87 -16.18 16.76
N GLY A 241 -10.87 -17.51 16.59
CA GLY A 241 -11.76 -18.19 15.65
C GLY A 241 -11.94 -17.44 14.31
N ASN A 242 -13.13 -17.57 13.71
CA ASN A 242 -13.44 -16.88 12.45
C ASN A 242 -13.99 -15.45 12.61
N ARG A 243 -14.28 -15.01 13.84
CA ARG A 243 -14.97 -13.74 14.11
C ARG A 243 -14.11 -12.66 14.76
N GLY A 244 -12.90 -13.00 15.19
CA GLY A 244 -12.06 -12.13 16.01
C GLY A 244 -12.43 -12.20 17.50
N VAL A 245 -11.61 -11.56 18.33
CA VAL A 245 -11.75 -11.49 19.79
C VAL A 245 -12.10 -10.07 20.20
N ASP A 246 -12.98 -9.94 21.19
CA ASP A 246 -13.16 -8.67 21.89
C ASP A 246 -11.89 -8.31 22.66
N TYR A 247 -11.33 -7.13 22.38
CA TYR A 247 -10.03 -6.71 22.92
C TYR A 247 -10.03 -6.63 24.44
N ALA A 248 -11.11 -6.11 25.05
CA ALA A 248 -11.20 -6.01 26.50
C ALA A 248 -11.26 -7.40 27.14
N ALA A 249 -12.08 -8.30 26.59
CA ALA A 249 -12.15 -9.69 27.06
C ALA A 249 -10.83 -10.45 26.88
N PHE A 250 -10.10 -10.17 25.80
CA PHE A 250 -8.77 -10.74 25.55
C PHE A 250 -7.77 -10.29 26.62
N VAL A 251 -7.68 -8.98 26.88
CA VAL A 251 -6.81 -8.40 27.91
C VAL A 251 -7.15 -8.98 29.28
N ASP A 252 -8.42 -9.00 29.67
CA ASP A 252 -8.88 -9.58 30.95
C ASP A 252 -8.47 -11.05 31.09
N THR A 253 -8.58 -11.82 30.02
CA THR A 253 -8.20 -13.24 29.99
C THR A 253 -6.69 -13.42 30.13
N ALA A 254 -5.89 -12.61 29.43
CA ALA A 254 -4.44 -12.66 29.49
C ALA A 254 -3.91 -12.26 30.87
N VAL A 255 -4.47 -11.20 31.46
CA VAL A 255 -4.14 -10.73 32.81
C VAL A 255 -4.53 -11.76 33.87
N SER A 256 -5.71 -12.38 33.73
CA SER A 256 -6.14 -13.49 34.62
C SER A 256 -5.22 -14.71 34.56
N ARG A 257 -4.43 -14.85 33.49
CA ARG A 257 -3.42 -15.90 33.33
C ARG A 257 -2.00 -15.46 33.71
N GLY A 258 -1.87 -14.29 34.34
CA GLY A 258 -0.61 -13.81 34.92
C GLY A 258 0.28 -13.03 33.95
N ILE A 259 -0.24 -12.63 32.78
CA ILE A 259 0.49 -11.76 31.85
C ILE A 259 0.24 -10.30 32.24
N PRO A 260 1.28 -9.47 32.42
CA PRO A 260 1.09 -8.04 32.68
C PRO A 260 0.32 -7.37 31.54
N GLU A 261 -0.67 -6.55 31.86
CA GLU A 261 -1.49 -5.82 30.87
C GLU A 261 -0.61 -5.04 29.88
N GLU A 262 0.40 -4.32 30.38
CA GLU A 262 1.37 -3.57 29.56
C GLU A 262 2.03 -4.43 28.48
N LEU A 263 2.35 -5.70 28.80
CA LEU A 263 2.93 -6.63 27.83
C LEU A 263 1.90 -7.11 26.80
N VAL A 264 0.66 -7.34 27.22
CA VAL A 264 -0.44 -7.70 26.30
C VAL A 264 -0.67 -6.57 25.30
N GLU A 265 -0.74 -5.33 25.79
CA GLU A 265 -0.89 -4.15 24.92
C GLU A 265 0.30 -3.98 23.98
N GLU A 266 1.53 -4.19 24.45
CA GLU A 266 2.74 -4.13 23.63
C GLU A 266 2.68 -5.14 22.49
N VAL A 267 2.32 -6.41 22.79
CA VAL A 267 2.21 -7.47 21.80
C VAL A 267 1.12 -7.18 20.79
N VAL A 268 -0.09 -6.83 21.22
CA VAL A 268 -1.20 -6.54 20.29
C VAL A 268 -0.86 -5.33 19.42
N ARG A 269 -0.26 -4.28 19.99
CA ARG A 269 0.20 -3.11 19.23
C ARG A 269 1.26 -3.49 18.19
N SER A 270 2.19 -4.36 18.55
CA SER A 270 3.19 -4.89 17.63
C SER A 270 2.54 -5.65 16.48
N LEU A 271 1.59 -6.53 16.77
CA LEU A 271 0.87 -7.30 15.74
C LEU A 271 0.06 -6.42 14.80
N LEU A 272 -0.61 -5.39 15.34
CA LEU A 272 -1.38 -4.43 14.54
C LEU A 272 -0.46 -3.60 13.64
N ALA A 273 0.63 -3.06 14.20
CA ALA A 273 1.60 -2.29 13.44
C ALA A 273 2.29 -3.16 12.36
N GLY A 274 2.60 -4.39 12.74
CA GLY A 274 3.15 -5.42 11.87
C GLY A 274 2.12 -6.00 10.91
N GLY A 275 0.83 -5.64 10.95
CA GLY A 275 -0.19 -6.20 10.04
C GLY A 275 -0.46 -7.70 10.23
N GLN A 276 0.09 -8.34 11.27
CA GLN A 276 -0.23 -9.71 11.68
C GLN A 276 -1.56 -9.78 12.44
N CYS A 277 -2.09 -8.63 12.86
CA CYS A 277 -3.42 -8.48 13.41
C CYS A 277 -4.11 -7.29 12.74
N TYR A 278 -5.44 -7.34 12.64
CA TYR A 278 -6.25 -6.22 12.17
C TYR A 278 -7.50 -6.06 13.04
N GLU A 279 -8.07 -4.85 13.02
CA GLU A 279 -9.28 -4.50 13.78
C GLU A 279 -10.47 -4.32 12.82
N PRO A 280 -11.24 -5.38 12.49
CA PRO A 280 -12.38 -5.30 11.58
C PRO A 280 -13.48 -4.33 12.05
N ARG A 281 -13.64 -4.18 13.37
CA ARG A 281 -14.60 -3.28 14.02
C ARG A 281 -13.99 -2.80 15.32
N ILE A 282 -14.34 -1.59 15.74
CA ILE A 282 -13.85 -1.00 17.00
C ILE A 282 -14.03 -2.01 18.15
N GLY A 283 -12.93 -2.36 18.80
CA GLY A 283 -12.86 -3.29 19.93
C GLY A 283 -12.75 -4.76 19.56
N ILE A 284 -12.77 -5.15 18.27
CA ILE A 284 -12.61 -6.54 17.83
C ILE A 284 -11.28 -6.69 17.08
N ILE A 285 -10.38 -7.53 17.58
CA ILE A 285 -9.09 -7.83 16.95
C ILE A 285 -9.07 -9.23 16.35
N ARG A 286 -8.36 -9.42 15.24
CA ARG A 286 -8.23 -10.73 14.57
C ARG A 286 -6.86 -10.89 13.95
N LEU A 287 -6.27 -12.07 14.14
CA LEU A 287 -4.99 -12.45 13.53
C LEU A 287 -5.13 -12.67 12.02
N VAL A 288 -4.09 -12.30 11.31
CA VAL A 288 -3.89 -12.60 9.89
C VAL A 288 -3.29 -14.01 9.78
N GLY A 289 -3.98 -14.87 9.02
CA GLY A 289 -3.60 -16.27 8.81
C GLY A 289 -2.92 -16.50 7.47
#